data_AF-A0A699XH43-F1
#
_entry.id   AF-A0A699XH43-F1
#
_cell.length_a   1.000
_cell.length_b   1.000
_cell.length_c   1.000
_cell.angle_alpha   90.00
_cell.angle_beta   90.00
_cell.angle_gamma   90.00
#
_symmetry.space_group_name_H-M   'P 1'
#
loop_
_entity.id
_entity.type
_entity.pdbx_description
1 polymer ?
#
loop_
_entity_poly.entity_id
_entity_poly.type
_entity_poly.pdbx_seq_one_letter_code
_entity_poly.pdbx_strand_id
1 'polypeptide(L)' 'DLCRGPHIPDTSPIKAAKIMNVAGAYWRGDEKNKQLTRLYGITFPKAKDLTEYLEKLEEAKRRDHRKLGKELELFAFSEK' A
#
# COMPACT_ATOMS: atom_id res chain seq x y z
N ASP A 1 20.40 -9.64 -0.91
CA ASP A 1 19.18 -9.70 -1.72
C ASP A 1 19.51 -10.45 -3.00
N LEU A 2 18.65 -11.36 -3.47
CA LEU A 2 18.83 -12.10 -4.71
C LEU A 2 17.86 -11.53 -5.73
N CYS A 3 18.22 -10.39 -6.30
CA CYS A 3 17.43 -9.68 -7.30
C CYS A 3 18.18 -9.62 -8.63
N ARG A 4 17.45 -9.72 -9.75
CA ARG A 4 18.03 -9.66 -11.10
C ARG A 4 18.39 -8.23 -11.54
N GLY A 5 17.91 -7.21 -10.83
CA GLY A 5 18.26 -5.80 -11.10
C GLY A 5 17.69 -5.25 -12.41
N PRO A 6 17.91 -3.94 -12.72
CA PRO A 6 18.99 -3.09 -12.20
C PRO A 6 18.68 -2.40 -10.87
N HIS A 7 19.73 -2.16 -10.08
CA HIS A 7 19.68 -1.36 -8.85
C HIS A 7 20.27 0.03 -9.09
N ILE A 8 19.89 0.99 -8.25
CA ILE A 8 20.48 2.34 -8.23
C ILE A 8 21.94 2.22 -7.76
N PRO A 9 22.90 2.98 -8.33
CA PRO A 9 24.31 2.90 -7.96
C PRO A 9 24.60 3.12 -6.47
N ASP A 10 23.84 4.00 -5.82
CA ASP A 10 23.96 4.31 -4.41
C ASP A 10 22.61 4.71 -3.80
N THR A 11 22.53 4.78 -2.47
CA THR A 11 21.29 5.06 -1.74
C THR A 11 20.98 6.55 -1.55
N SER A 12 21.90 7.45 -1.89
CA SER A 12 21.71 8.91 -1.70
C SER A 12 20.52 9.52 -2.45
N PRO A 13 20.09 9.00 -3.63
CA PRO A 13 18.88 9.44 -4.30
C PRO A 13 17.58 9.08 -3.56
N ILE A 14 17.63 8.09 -2.66
CA ILE A 14 16.46 7.64 -1.89
C ILE A 14 16.27 8.59 -0.71
N LYS A 15 15.45 9.64 -0.92
CA LYS A 15 15.21 10.68 0.09
C LYS A 15 13.83 10.63 0.71
N ALA A 16 12.80 10.44 -0.10
CA ALA A 16 11.41 10.49 0.35
C ALA A 16 10.79 9.10 0.27
N ALA A 17 10.94 8.31 1.33
CA ALA A 17 10.34 6.98 1.46
C ALA A 17 9.26 6.97 2.56
N LYS A 18 8.19 6.21 2.36
CA LYS A 18 7.11 6.03 3.34
C LYS A 18 6.57 4.62 3.32
N ILE A 19 6.36 4.06 4.52
CA ILE A 19 5.62 2.81 4.72
C ILE A 19 4.13 3.11 4.67
N MET A 20 3.40 2.35 3.85
CA MET A 20 1.99 2.58 3.57
C MET A 20 1.11 1.70 4.45
N ASN A 21 1.16 0.38 4.26
CA ASN A 21 0.28 -0.57 4.92
C ASN A 21 1.00 -1.89 5.19
N VAL A 22 0.52 -2.63 6.18
CA VAL A 22 0.91 -4.01 6.45
C VAL A 22 -0.22 -4.93 5.99
N ALA A 23 0.11 -6.01 5.31
CA ALA A 23 -0.84 -7.02 4.87
C ALA A 23 -0.32 -8.43 5.17
N GLY A 24 -1.23 -9.38 5.30
CA GLY A 24 -0.91 -10.81 5.24
C GLY A 24 -0.90 -11.29 3.79
N ALA A 25 0.08 -12.10 3.42
CA ALA A 25 0.14 -12.76 2.13
C ALA A 25 0.58 -14.21 2.28
N TYR A 26 0.20 -15.07 1.35
CA TYR A 26 0.63 -16.47 1.34
C TYR A 26 1.64 -16.72 0.22
N TRP A 27 2.55 -17.66 0.45
CA TRP A 27 3.52 -18.04 -0.57
C TRP A 27 2.79 -18.56 -1.82
N ARG A 28 3.09 -17.98 -2.98
CA ARG A 28 2.39 -18.24 -4.26
C ARG A 28 0.87 -18.08 -4.21
N GLY A 29 0.33 -17.39 -3.20
CA GLY A 29 -1.11 -17.25 -2.99
C GLY A 29 -1.81 -18.51 -2.47
N ASP A 30 -1.07 -19.54 -2.09
CA ASP A 30 -1.63 -20.79 -1.57
C ASP A 30 -1.79 -20.71 -0.04
N GLU A 31 -3.05 -20.67 0.39
CA GLU A 31 -3.51 -20.55 1.79
C GLU A 31 -3.07 -21.70 2.70
N LYS A 32 -2.68 -22.85 2.13
CA LYS A 32 -2.14 -23.97 2.93
C LYS A 32 -0.74 -23.69 3.45
N ASN A 33 -0.04 -22.73 2.83
CA ASN A 33 1.29 -22.34 3.26
C ASN A 33 1.22 -21.38 4.46
N LYS A 34 2.35 -21.24 5.16
CA LYS A 34 2.47 -20.28 6.26
C LYS A 34 2.18 -18.85 5.78
N GLN A 35 1.36 -18.12 6.54
CA GLN A 35 1.11 -16.70 6.29
C GLN A 35 2.40 -15.90 6.47
N LEU A 36 2.70 -15.04 5.49
CA LEU A 36 3.82 -14.11 5.46
C LEU A 36 3.33 -12.69 5.68
N THR A 37 4.14 -11.86 6.31
CA THR A 37 3.87 -10.43 6.48
C THR A 37 4.42 -9.66 5.29
N ARG A 38 3.55 -8.98 4.56
CA ARG A 38 3.90 -8.09 3.44
C ARG A 38 3.81 -6.65 3.89
N LEU A 39 4.91 -5.91 3.77
CA LEU A 39 4.94 -4.47 3.99
C LEU A 39 4.89 -3.75 2.64
N TYR A 40 3.92 -2.85 2.49
CA TYR A 40 3.85 -1.95 1.35
C TYR A 40 4.56 -0.64 1.70
N GLY A 41 5.42 -0.17 0.81
CA GLY A 41 6.10 1.12 0.91
C GLY A 41 6.25 1.76 -0.45
N ILE A 42 6.43 3.08 -0.47
CA ILE A 42 6.65 3.86 -1.68
C ILE A 42 7.81 4.83 -1.46
N THR A 43 8.56 5.12 -2.52
CA THR A 43 9.63 6.12 -2.50
C THR A 43 9.56 7.01 -3.73
N PHE A 44 9.89 8.30 -3.55
CA PHE A 44 10.02 9.28 -4.62
C PHE A 44 11.38 10.00 -4.55
N PRO A 45 11.89 10.51 -5.69
CA PRO A 45 13.12 11.31 -5.71
C PRO A 45 12.99 12.65 -4.97
N LYS A 46 11.80 13.27 -5.00
CA LYS A 46 11.51 14.54 -4.32
C LYS A 46 10.41 14.36 -3.27
N ALA A 47 10.53 15.08 -2.16
CA ALA A 47 9.52 15.07 -1.09
C ALA A 47 8.16 15.63 -1.54
N LYS A 48 8.14 16.61 -2.46
CA LYS A 48 6.90 17.19 -3.00
C LYS A 48 6.02 16.14 -3.69
N ASP A 49 6.63 15.28 -4.49
CA ASP A 49 5.93 14.22 -5.23
C ASP A 49 5.31 13.19 -4.27
N LEU A 50 6.01 12.88 -3.17
CA LEU A 50 5.47 12.01 -2.12
C LEU A 50 4.24 12.63 -1.45
N THR A 51 4.29 13.92 -1.13
CA THR A 51 3.15 14.63 -0.52
C THR A 51 1.95 14.66 -1.46
N GLU A 52 2.15 15.03 -2.72
CA GLU A 52 1.08 15.05 -3.74
C GLU A 52 0.46 13.66 -3.92
N TYR A 53 1.29 12.61 -3.94
CA TYR A 53 0.80 11.23 -4.01
C TYR A 53 -0.06 10.85 -2.80
N LEU A 54 0.34 11.27 -1.59
CA LEU A 54 -0.42 11.02 -0.37
C LEU A 54 -1.76 11.76 -0.37
N GLU A 55 -1.80 13.01 -0.85
CA GLU A 55 -3.03 13.77 -0.99
C GLU A 55 -4.01 13.07 -1.96
N LYS A 56 -3.52 12.60 -3.10
CA LYS A 56 -4.33 11.81 -4.06
C LYS A 56 -4.87 10.52 -3.44
N LEU A 57 -4.07 9.84 -2.63
CA LEU A 57 -4.52 8.64 -1.92
C LEU A 57 -5.60 8.94 -0.88
N GLU A 58 -5.50 10.06 -0.16
CA GLU A 58 -6.54 10.47 0.78
C GLU A 58 -7.85 10.83 0.08
N GLU A 59 -7.78 11.50 -1.08
CA GLU A 59 -8.95 11.75 -1.91
C GLU A 59 -9.59 10.44 -2.40
N ALA A 60 -8.79 9.47 -2.85
CA ALA A 60 -9.29 8.16 -3.27
C ALA A 60 -9.97 7.41 -2.11
N LYS A 61 -9.40 7.45 -0.90
CA LYS A 61 -10.01 6.83 0.30
C LYS A 61 -11.34 7.47 0.68
N ARG A 62 -11.51 8.77 0.48
CA ARG A 62 -12.78 9.48 0.74
C ARG A 62 -13.90 9.03 -0.20
N ARG A 63 -13.55 8.58 -1.42
CA ARG A 63 -14.50 8.11 -2.43
C ARG A 63 -14.71 6.59 -2.43
N ASP A 64 -14.14 5.87 -1.46
CA ASP A 64 -14.31 4.42 -1.38
C ASP A 64 -15.79 4.08 -1.08
N HIS A 65 -16.42 3.36 -2.00
CA HIS A 65 -17.82 2.92 -1.90
C HIS A 65 -18.10 2.13 -0.62
N ARG A 66 -17.11 1.42 -0.05
CA ARG A 66 -17.28 0.70 1.22
C ARG A 66 -17.40 1.65 2.40
N LYS A 67 -16.69 2.78 2.36
CA LYS A 67 -16.75 3.81 3.38
C LYS A 67 -18.04 4.61 3.26
N LEU A 68 -18.31 5.12 2.05
CA LEU A 68 -19.53 5.89 1.76
C LEU A 68 -20.80 5.07 1.93
N GLY A 69 -20.79 3.80 1.51
CA GLY A 69 -21.93 2.91 1.67
C GLY A 69 -22.30 2.62 3.13
N LYS A 70 -21.29 2.60 4.01
CA LYS A 70 -21.50 2.50 5.46
C LYS A 70 -21.99 3.83 6.05
N GLU A 71 -21.38 4.96 5.66
CA GLU A 71 -21.75 6.30 6.17
C GLU A 71 -23.16 6.73 5.75
N LEU A 72 -23.60 6.33 4.55
CA LEU A 72 -24.92 6.63 4.00
C LEU A 72 -25.93 5.48 4.23
N GLU A 73 -25.56 4.47 5.01
CA GLU A 73 -26.39 3.29 5.34
C GLU A 73 -26.99 2.57 4.10
N LEU A 74 -26.31 2.65 2.95
CA LEU A 74 -26.77 2.07 1.69
C LEU A 74 -26.69 0.54 1.69
N PHE A 75 -25.70 -0.01 2.39
CA PHE A 75 -25.56 -1.45 2.59
C PHE A 75 -24.72 -1.73 3.84
N ALA A 76 -24.99 -2.86 4.48
CA ALA A 76 -24.18 -3.38 5.57
C ALA A 76 -23.78 -4.82 5.25
N PHE A 77 -22.52 -5.17 5.53
CA PHE A 77 -22.10 -6.56 5.50
C PHE A 77 -22.42 -7.17 6.86
N SER A 78 -23.36 -8.11 6.90
CA SER A 78 -23.53 -8.98 8.06
C SER A 78 -22.55 -10.14 7.91
N GLU A 79 -21.64 -10.29 8.87
CA GLU A 79 -20.92 -11.55 9.04
C GLU A 79 -21.92 -12.64 9.47
N LYS A 80 -21.67 -13.87 9.03
CA LYS A 80 -22.40 -15.07 9.46
C LYS A 80 -21.58 -15.80 10.51
#